data_AF-I1Y7Z6-F1
#
_entry.id   AF-I1Y7Z6-F1
#
_cell.length_a   1.000
_cell.length_b   1.000
_cell.length_c   1.000
_cell.angle_alpha   90.00
_cell.angle_beta   90.00
_cell.angle_gamma   90.00
#
_symmetry.space_group_name_H-M   'P 1'
#
loop_
_entity.id
_entity.type
_entity.pdbx_description
1 polymer ?
#
loop_
_entity_poly.entity_id
_entity_poly.type
_entity_poly.pdbx_seq_one_letter_code
_entity_poly.pdbx_strand_id
1 'polypeptide(L)'
;VGELWYKSYGGRSNIKNHTKESIKQKIKNAIQKETELLYEYHDKGTATISQNDKKGEKANNNKNSNGLPKGFCHAVQRSFIDYKNMILGTSVNTYEYIGKLQEDIKKIIEKGTPQQKDKIGGVGSGADKVNDWWKGIEGEMWGAVKCAIKRINKKQKKNGTYTGNECGVSPPTGNDEDQSVSWFK
;
A
#
# COMPACT_ATOMS: atom_id res chain seq x y z
N VAL A 1 10.42 -0.76 1.58
CA VAL A 1 10.45 0.07 0.36
C VAL A 1 11.75 -0.12 -0.45
N GLY A 2 12.97 -0.11 0.12
CA GLY A 2 14.24 -0.07 -0.64
C GLY A 2 14.53 -1.04 -1.82
N GLU A 3 13.88 -2.20 -1.96
CA GLU A 3 14.21 -3.15 -3.05
C GLU A 3 13.48 -2.91 -4.39
N LEU A 4 12.47 -2.04 -4.39
CA LEU A 4 11.93 -1.44 -5.62
C LEU A 4 12.66 -0.14 -5.99
N TRP A 5 13.47 0.38 -5.06
CA TRP A 5 13.88 1.78 -5.00
C TRP A 5 15.36 1.88 -4.57
N TYR A 6 16.28 1.57 -5.49
CA TYR A 6 17.68 1.92 -5.27
C TYR A 6 17.90 3.38 -5.68
N LYS A 7 18.36 4.22 -4.74
CA LYS A 7 18.79 5.63 -4.94
C LYS A 7 20.01 5.79 -5.87
N SER A 8 20.48 4.72 -6.51
CA SER A 8 21.71 4.73 -7.28
C SER A 8 21.39 4.91 -8.76
N TYR A 9 21.76 6.10 -9.26
CA TYR A 9 21.81 6.56 -10.66
C TYR A 9 20.49 7.01 -11.32
N GLY A 10 20.16 8.29 -11.14
CA GLY A 10 19.60 9.11 -12.24
C GLY A 10 18.09 9.02 -12.52
N GLY A 11 17.24 8.72 -11.52
CA GLY A 11 15.79 8.90 -11.67
C GLY A 11 15.15 7.97 -12.72
N ARG A 12 15.78 6.83 -13.01
CA ARG A 12 15.28 5.83 -13.97
C ARG A 12 14.45 4.79 -13.21
N SER A 13 13.18 4.69 -13.54
CA SER A 13 12.30 3.60 -13.13
C SER A 13 12.90 2.24 -13.55
N ASN A 14 13.19 1.38 -12.57
CA ASN A 14 13.84 0.08 -12.81
C ASN A 14 12.84 -1.02 -13.23
N ILE A 15 11.64 -0.63 -13.66
CA ILE A 15 10.54 -1.57 -13.96
C ILE A 15 10.32 -1.81 -15.45
N LYS A 16 11.01 -1.10 -16.35
CA LYS A 16 10.73 -1.09 -17.81
C LYS A 16 10.67 -2.45 -18.50
N ASN A 17 11.38 -3.45 -17.96
CA ASN A 17 11.44 -4.81 -18.51
C ASN A 17 10.66 -5.84 -17.69
N HIS A 18 9.89 -5.41 -16.69
CA HIS A 18 9.12 -6.32 -15.84
C HIS A 18 7.80 -6.73 -16.49
N THR A 19 7.34 -7.93 -16.15
CA THR A 19 5.99 -8.40 -16.49
C THR A 19 4.96 -7.88 -15.50
N LYS A 20 3.69 -7.95 -15.88
CA LYS A 20 2.53 -7.65 -15.03
C LYS A 20 2.56 -8.42 -13.71
N GLU A 21 2.91 -9.70 -13.75
CA GLU A 21 3.03 -10.60 -12.61
C GLU A 21 4.21 -10.22 -11.72
N SER A 22 5.33 -9.85 -12.32
CA SER A 22 6.52 -9.42 -11.58
C SER A 22 6.26 -8.12 -10.82
N ILE A 23 5.59 -7.15 -11.46
CA ILE A 23 5.17 -5.90 -10.81
C ILE A 23 4.18 -6.18 -9.68
N LYS A 24 3.16 -7.01 -9.93
CA LYS A 24 2.20 -7.43 -8.91
C LYS A 24 2.92 -7.98 -7.67
N GLN A 25 3.91 -8.86 -7.85
CA GLN A 25 4.66 -9.41 -6.72
C GLN A 25 5.49 -8.33 -6.00
N LYS A 26 6.17 -7.46 -6.75
CA LYS A 26 6.95 -6.38 -6.15
C LYS A 26 6.08 -5.44 -5.30
N ILE A 27 4.88 -5.09 -5.78
CA ILE A 27 3.90 -4.28 -5.03
C ILE A 27 3.46 -5.02 -3.76
N LYS A 28 3.08 -6.30 -3.88
CA LYS A 28 2.67 -7.13 -2.74
C LYS A 28 3.75 -7.19 -1.66
N ASN A 29 5.00 -7.44 -2.04
CA ASN A 29 6.16 -7.45 -1.12
C ASN A 29 6.39 -6.07 -0.49
N ALA A 30 6.23 -4.99 -1.26
CA ALA A 30 6.37 -3.63 -0.74
C ALA A 30 5.31 -3.29 0.31
N ILE A 31 4.03 -3.59 0.03
CA ILE A 31 2.92 -3.40 0.97
C ILE A 31 3.12 -4.21 2.25
N GLN A 32 3.54 -5.48 2.10
CA GLN A 32 3.84 -6.33 3.24
C GLN A 32 4.97 -5.75 4.09
N LYS A 33 6.06 -5.31 3.47
CA LYS A 33 7.20 -4.72 4.18
C LYS A 33 6.86 -3.38 4.82
N GLU A 34 6.07 -2.55 4.15
CA GLU A 34 5.57 -1.28 4.68
C GLU A 34 4.77 -1.52 5.95
N THR A 35 3.85 -2.50 5.93
CA THR A 35 3.06 -2.85 7.11
C THR A 35 3.93 -3.31 8.28
N GLU A 36 4.97 -4.11 8.04
CA GLU A 36 5.92 -4.51 9.10
C GLU A 36 6.69 -3.30 9.68
N LEU A 37 7.13 -2.38 8.83
CA LEU A 37 7.87 -1.17 9.25
C LEU A 37 6.98 -0.20 10.02
N LEU A 38 5.76 0.03 9.54
CA LEU A 38 4.76 0.85 10.23
C LEU A 38 4.44 0.30 11.61
N TYR A 39 4.33 -1.03 11.74
CA TYR A 39 4.12 -1.64 13.06
C TYR A 39 5.25 -1.30 14.00
N GLU A 40 6.50 -1.52 13.60
CA GLU A 40 7.67 -1.22 14.43
C GLU A 40 7.73 0.26 14.81
N TYR A 41 7.42 1.15 13.86
CA TYR A 41 7.43 2.59 14.06
C TYR A 41 6.37 3.07 15.08
N HIS A 42 5.19 2.44 15.08
CA HIS A 42 4.11 2.76 16.04
C HIS A 42 4.28 2.03 17.37
N ASP A 43 4.75 0.78 17.38
CA ASP A 43 4.99 0.00 18.61
C ASP A 43 6.10 0.65 19.47
N LYS A 44 7.07 1.31 18.82
CA LYS A 44 8.10 2.14 19.49
C LYS A 44 7.58 3.50 19.98
N GLY A 45 6.37 3.91 19.61
CA GLY A 45 5.86 5.25 19.93
C GLY A 45 6.49 6.39 19.13
N THR A 46 7.18 6.08 18.03
CA THR A 46 7.93 7.09 17.26
C THR A 46 6.98 7.95 16.41
N ALA A 47 5.90 7.36 15.89
CA ALA A 47 4.87 8.12 15.17
C ALA A 47 4.13 9.07 16.12
N THR A 48 3.93 10.33 15.73
CA THR A 48 3.15 11.29 16.52
C THR A 48 1.75 10.75 16.87
N ILE A 49 1.10 10.07 15.93
CA ILE A 49 -0.23 9.46 16.13
C ILE A 49 -0.24 8.23 17.05
N SER A 50 0.94 7.72 17.42
CA SER A 50 1.10 6.64 18.41
C SER A 50 1.37 7.16 19.84
N GLN A 51 1.62 8.46 19.99
CA GLN A 51 1.95 9.08 21.28
C GLN A 51 0.70 9.34 22.15
N ASN A 52 0.93 9.45 23.46
CA ASN A 52 -0.07 9.89 24.43
C ASN A 52 -0.02 11.41 24.58
N ASP A 53 -1.15 11.99 25.01
CA ASP A 53 -1.28 13.43 25.24
C ASP A 53 -0.40 13.91 26.41
N LYS A 54 0.02 13.00 27.29
CA LYS A 54 0.94 13.28 28.40
C LYS A 54 2.37 12.86 28.04
N LYS A 55 3.28 13.83 27.97
CA LYS A 55 4.73 13.59 27.80
C LYS A 55 5.26 12.74 28.97
N GLY A 56 5.81 11.56 28.67
CA GLY A 56 6.52 10.71 29.64
C GLY A 56 5.90 9.35 29.93
N GLU A 57 4.68 9.06 29.47
CA GLU A 57 4.13 7.70 29.54
C GLU A 57 4.79 6.78 28.50
N LYS A 58 5.18 5.57 28.92
CA LYS A 58 5.79 4.59 28.01
C LYS A 58 4.78 4.25 26.89
N ALA A 59 5.19 4.45 25.64
CA ALA A 59 4.38 4.15 24.46
C ALA A 59 3.88 2.69 24.38
N ASN A 60 4.55 1.77 25.07
CA ASN A 60 4.24 0.34 25.09
C ASN A 60 2.83 0.00 25.66
N ASN A 61 2.19 0.93 26.35
CA ASN A 61 0.86 0.77 26.94
C ASN A 61 -0.27 1.30 26.04
N ASN A 62 0.06 1.98 24.93
CA ASN A 62 -0.93 2.61 24.07
C ASN A 62 -1.36 1.70 22.91
N LYS A 63 -2.14 0.67 23.25
CA LYS A 63 -2.66 -0.30 22.30
C LYS A 63 -4.16 -0.12 22.11
N ASN A 64 -4.65 -0.40 20.92
CA ASN A 64 -6.09 -0.50 20.67
C ASN A 64 -6.68 -1.76 21.31
N SER A 65 -8.00 -1.91 21.23
CA SER A 65 -8.74 -3.08 21.74
C SER A 65 -8.24 -4.42 21.19
N ASN A 66 -7.63 -4.42 20.01
CA ASN A 66 -7.05 -5.61 19.37
C ASN A 66 -5.58 -5.84 19.75
N GLY A 67 -5.01 -5.04 20.65
CA GLY A 67 -3.62 -5.16 21.09
C GLY A 67 -2.58 -4.68 20.08
N LEU A 68 -3.00 -3.95 19.03
CA LEU A 68 -2.10 -3.28 18.08
C LEU A 68 -1.74 -1.86 18.57
N PRO A 69 -0.56 -1.33 18.20
CA PRO A 69 -0.18 0.03 18.56
C PRO A 69 -1.20 1.07 18.09
N LYS A 70 -1.45 2.12 18.89
CA LYS A 70 -2.32 3.25 18.51
C LYS A 70 -1.86 3.86 17.18
N GLY A 71 -2.80 4.20 16.31
CA GLY A 71 -2.54 4.82 15.01
C GLY A 71 -2.05 3.89 13.91
N PHE A 72 -1.57 2.68 14.25
CA PHE A 72 -1.00 1.73 13.28
C PHE A 72 -1.97 1.39 12.13
N CYS A 73 -3.22 1.03 12.45
CA CYS A 73 -4.17 0.67 11.39
C CYS A 73 -4.50 1.84 10.46
N HIS A 74 -4.61 3.07 11.00
CA HIS A 74 -4.81 4.26 10.17
C HIS A 74 -3.62 4.51 9.24
N ALA A 75 -2.39 4.36 9.75
CA ALA A 75 -1.20 4.50 8.93
C ALA A 75 -1.15 3.45 7.80
N VAL A 76 -1.44 2.19 8.11
CA VAL A 76 -1.50 1.10 7.12
C VAL A 76 -2.55 1.35 6.04
N GLN A 77 -3.74 1.81 6.43
CA GLN A 77 -4.82 2.14 5.52
C GLN A 77 -4.41 3.29 4.59
N ARG A 78 -3.85 4.39 5.14
CA ARG A 78 -3.34 5.54 4.36
C ARG A 78 -2.24 5.12 3.39
N SER A 79 -1.25 4.36 3.84
CA SER A 79 -0.19 3.86 2.95
C SER A 79 -0.73 2.96 1.84
N PHE A 80 -1.75 2.15 2.10
CA PHE A 80 -2.40 1.34 1.06
C PHE A 80 -3.09 2.22 0.00
N ILE A 81 -3.77 3.28 0.42
CA ILE A 81 -4.39 4.29 -0.46
C ILE A 81 -3.32 5.02 -1.30
N ASP A 82 -2.14 5.31 -0.71
CA ASP A 82 -1.03 5.89 -1.45
C ASP A 82 -0.50 4.94 -2.54
N TYR A 83 -0.34 3.64 -2.23
CA TYR A 83 0.03 2.64 -3.24
C TYR A 83 -1.01 2.57 -4.37
N LYS A 84 -2.30 2.54 -4.03
CA LYS A 84 -3.42 2.54 -5.01
C LYS A 84 -3.31 3.74 -5.93
N ASN A 85 -3.31 4.96 -5.39
CA ASN A 85 -3.29 6.17 -6.19
C ASN A 85 -1.98 6.35 -6.98
N MET A 86 -0.85 5.89 -6.43
CA MET A 86 0.42 5.84 -7.16
C MET A 86 0.34 4.89 -8.37
N ILE A 87 -0.30 3.73 -8.24
CA ILE A 87 -0.44 2.74 -9.33
C ILE A 87 -1.45 3.22 -10.39
N LEU A 88 -2.58 3.78 -9.95
CA LEU A 88 -3.65 4.25 -10.85
C LEU A 88 -3.27 5.53 -11.60
N GLY A 89 -2.20 6.22 -11.20
CA GLY A 89 -1.83 7.50 -11.81
C GLY A 89 -2.64 8.68 -11.28
N THR A 90 -3.40 8.49 -10.19
CA THR A 90 -4.26 9.50 -9.57
C THR A 90 -3.62 10.14 -8.34
N SER A 91 -2.34 9.84 -8.07
CA SER A 91 -1.68 10.40 -6.91
C SER A 91 -1.55 11.91 -7.02
N VAL A 92 -1.90 12.63 -5.93
CA VAL A 92 -1.73 14.08 -5.79
C VAL A 92 -0.24 14.49 -5.71
N ASN A 93 0.67 13.52 -5.68
CA ASN A 93 2.10 13.75 -5.55
C ASN A 93 2.74 14.16 -6.89
N THR A 94 3.45 15.29 -6.89
CA THR A 94 4.03 15.93 -8.09
C THR A 94 5.49 15.57 -8.36
N TYR A 95 6.09 14.63 -7.62
CA TYR A 95 7.48 14.26 -7.86
C TYR A 95 7.69 13.62 -9.24
N GLU A 96 8.65 14.15 -10.01
CA GLU A 96 8.95 13.74 -11.40
C GLU A 96 9.19 12.22 -11.55
N TYR A 97 9.85 11.60 -10.58
CA TYR A 97 10.14 10.16 -10.61
C TYR A 97 8.90 9.28 -10.41
N ILE A 98 7.86 9.79 -9.73
CA ILE A 98 6.57 9.10 -9.57
C ILE A 98 5.82 9.11 -10.90
N GLY A 99 5.85 10.23 -11.63
CA GLY A 99 5.27 10.33 -12.97
C GLY A 99 5.87 9.29 -13.94
N LYS A 100 7.21 9.17 -13.96
CA LYS A 100 7.90 8.15 -14.79
C LYS A 100 7.51 6.72 -14.41
N LEU A 101 7.32 6.46 -13.12
CA LEU A 101 6.87 5.15 -12.63
C LEU A 101 5.44 4.83 -13.09
N GLN A 102 4.53 5.80 -12.98
CA GLN A 102 3.13 5.67 -13.42
C GLN A 102 3.05 5.33 -14.91
N GLU A 103 3.82 6.04 -15.75
CA GLU A 103 3.87 5.77 -17.18
C GLU A 103 4.38 4.36 -17.50
N ASP A 104 5.41 3.89 -16.78
CA ASP A 104 5.96 2.56 -17.01
C ASP A 104 5.02 1.46 -16.54
N ILE A 105 4.33 1.63 -15.40
CA ILE A 105 3.26 0.73 -14.95
C ILE A 105 2.19 0.64 -16.04
N LYS A 106 1.70 1.79 -16.51
CA LYS A 106 0.69 1.86 -17.58
C LYS A 106 1.11 1.08 -18.81
N LYS A 107 2.34 1.30 -19.32
CA LYS A 107 2.88 0.58 -20.49
C LYS A 107 2.95 -0.93 -20.27
N ILE A 108 3.31 -1.38 -19.07
CA ILE A 108 3.44 -2.81 -18.76
C ILE A 108 2.06 -3.46 -18.65
N ILE A 109 1.08 -2.79 -18.04
CA ILE A 109 -0.29 -3.28 -17.99
C ILE A 109 -0.92 -3.31 -19.38
N GLU A 110 -0.71 -2.27 -20.20
CA GLU A 110 -1.20 -2.24 -21.58
C GLU A 110 -0.64 -3.38 -22.44
N LYS A 111 0.66 -3.70 -22.30
CA LYS A 111 1.30 -4.83 -23.00
C LYS A 111 0.82 -6.19 -22.47
N GLY A 112 0.64 -6.32 -21.16
CA GLY A 112 0.27 -7.57 -20.50
C GLY A 112 -1.24 -7.87 -20.46
N THR A 113 -2.07 -7.02 -21.05
CA THR A 113 -3.52 -7.20 -21.10
C THR A 113 -3.95 -7.28 -22.57
N PRO A 114 -4.50 -8.42 -23.04
CA PRO A 114 -4.89 -8.57 -24.44
C PRO A 114 -5.76 -7.41 -24.90
N GLN A 115 -5.55 -6.91 -26.11
CA GLN A 115 -6.50 -5.97 -26.72
C GLN A 115 -7.85 -6.70 -26.86
N GLN A 116 -8.85 -6.33 -26.06
CA GLN A 116 -10.22 -6.71 -26.34
C GLN A 116 -10.61 -6.04 -27.66
N LYS A 117 -10.63 -6.82 -28.74
CA LYS A 117 -11.12 -6.39 -30.07
C LYS A 117 -12.65 -6.27 -30.10
N ASP A 118 -13.34 -6.65 -29.03
CA ASP A 118 -14.78 -6.97 -29.09
C ASP A 118 -15.71 -5.93 -28.44
N LYS A 119 -15.20 -4.77 -28.01
CA LYS A 119 -16.07 -3.64 -27.69
C LYS A 119 -16.24 -2.76 -28.93
N ILE A 120 -17.37 -2.94 -29.62
CA ILE A 120 -17.89 -2.01 -30.61
C ILE A 120 -18.05 -0.65 -29.88
N GLY A 121 -17.10 0.26 -30.12
CA GLY A 121 -17.06 1.58 -29.49
C GLY A 121 -16.04 1.68 -28.35
N GLY A 122 -14.80 2.04 -28.70
CA GLY A 122 -13.81 2.55 -27.75
C GLY A 122 -12.74 1.54 -27.34
N VAL A 123 -11.53 1.73 -27.88
CA VAL A 123 -10.31 1.24 -27.24
C VAL A 123 -10.28 1.83 -25.83
N GLY A 124 -10.59 1.04 -24.80
CA GLY A 124 -10.51 1.49 -23.41
C GLY A 124 -9.14 2.14 -23.18
N SER A 125 -9.15 3.34 -22.61
CA SER A 125 -7.93 4.12 -22.39
C SER A 125 -6.96 3.32 -21.53
N GLY A 126 -5.65 3.61 -21.61
CA GLY A 126 -4.68 2.95 -20.75
C GLY A 126 -4.99 3.08 -19.25
N ALA A 127 -5.67 4.15 -18.84
CA ALA A 127 -6.14 4.34 -17.48
C ALA A 127 -7.22 3.31 -17.10
N ASP A 128 -8.15 3.01 -18.01
CA ASP A 128 -9.20 2.00 -17.79
C ASP A 128 -8.60 0.61 -17.57
N LYS A 129 -7.55 0.27 -18.33
CA LYS A 129 -6.85 -1.02 -18.17
C LYS A 129 -6.10 -1.14 -16.84
N VAL A 130 -5.47 -0.06 -16.38
CA VAL A 130 -4.77 -0.03 -15.09
C VAL A 130 -5.78 -0.10 -13.93
N ASN A 131 -6.90 0.60 -14.04
CA ASN A 131 -8.02 0.54 -13.09
C ASN A 131 -8.59 -0.88 -12.97
N ASP A 132 -8.90 -1.52 -14.10
CA ASP A 132 -9.42 -2.89 -14.13
C ASP A 132 -8.41 -3.90 -13.58
N TRP A 133 -7.13 -3.72 -13.91
CA TRP A 133 -6.08 -4.54 -13.36
C TRP A 133 -5.95 -4.39 -11.85
N TRP A 134 -5.96 -3.17 -11.33
CA TRP A 134 -5.91 -2.92 -9.89
C TRP A 134 -7.10 -3.57 -9.18
N LYS A 135 -8.33 -3.36 -9.66
CA LYS A 135 -9.54 -4.00 -9.11
C LYS A 135 -9.40 -5.52 -9.03
N GLY A 136 -8.77 -6.14 -10.04
CA GLY A 136 -8.51 -7.59 -10.07
C GLY A 136 -7.47 -8.07 -9.05
N ILE A 137 -6.58 -7.20 -8.56
CA ILE A 137 -5.52 -7.58 -7.61
C ILE A 137 -5.65 -6.96 -6.22
N GLU A 138 -6.52 -5.96 -6.03
CA GLU A 138 -6.66 -5.15 -4.81
C GLU A 138 -6.90 -6.02 -3.57
N GLY A 139 -7.77 -7.03 -3.67
CA GLY A 139 -8.02 -7.99 -2.60
C GLY A 139 -6.78 -8.82 -2.22
N GLU A 140 -5.93 -9.19 -3.21
CA GLU A 140 -4.68 -9.88 -2.95
C GLU A 140 -3.64 -8.95 -2.31
N MET A 141 -3.60 -7.69 -2.74
CA MET A 141 -2.72 -6.67 -2.15
C MET A 141 -3.12 -6.40 -0.70
N TRP A 142 -4.41 -6.32 -0.38
CA TRP A 142 -4.88 -6.26 1.00
C TRP A 142 -4.56 -7.54 1.78
N GLY A 143 -4.62 -8.70 1.11
CA GLY A 143 -4.13 -9.96 1.66
C GLY A 143 -2.68 -9.91 2.15
N ALA A 144 -1.82 -9.08 1.52
CA ALA A 144 -0.44 -8.85 1.96
C ALA A 144 -0.37 -8.12 3.31
N VAL A 145 -1.23 -7.11 3.51
CA VAL A 145 -1.39 -6.41 4.80
C VAL A 145 -1.80 -7.40 5.89
N LYS A 146 -2.86 -8.18 5.65
CA LYS A 146 -3.35 -9.19 6.59
C LYS A 146 -2.28 -10.23 6.92
N CYS A 147 -1.50 -10.65 5.93
CA CYS A 147 -0.37 -11.57 6.10
C CYS A 147 0.74 -10.96 6.97
N ALA A 148 1.07 -9.69 6.77
CA ALA A 148 2.06 -8.97 7.58
C ALA A 148 1.64 -8.91 9.05
N ILE A 149 0.37 -8.56 9.33
CA ILE A 149 -0.18 -8.50 10.70
C ILE A 149 -0.09 -9.86 11.40
N LYS A 150 -0.49 -10.95 10.70
CA LYS A 150 -0.32 -12.32 11.22
C LYS A 150 1.14 -12.66 11.54
N ARG A 151 2.08 -12.24 10.68
CA ARG A 151 3.53 -12.47 10.88
C ARG A 151 4.07 -11.72 12.09
N ILE A 152 3.62 -10.49 12.30
CA ILE A 152 4.02 -9.68 13.45
C ILE A 152 3.65 -10.41 14.76
N ASN A 153 2.46 -11.01 14.82
CA ASN A 153 2.04 -11.79 15.99
C ASN A 153 3.03 -12.90 16.35
N LYS A 154 3.45 -13.67 15.33
CA LYS A 154 4.42 -14.77 15.48
C LYS A 154 5.77 -14.26 15.98
N LYS A 155 6.24 -13.12 15.46
CA LYS A 155 7.55 -12.54 15.82
C LYS A 155 7.56 -12.00 17.25
N GLN A 156 6.46 -11.37 17.68
CA GLN A 156 6.40 -10.68 18.98
C GLN A 156 6.00 -11.58 20.15
N LYS A 157 5.67 -12.86 19.91
CA LYS A 157 5.23 -13.85 20.94
C LYS A 157 4.19 -13.27 21.91
N LYS A 158 3.31 -12.38 21.45
CA LYS A 158 2.27 -11.78 22.29
C LYS A 158 1.22 -12.86 22.59
N ASN A 159 0.66 -12.88 23.80
CA ASN A 159 -0.32 -13.88 24.28
C ASN A 159 -1.70 -13.83 23.57
N GLY A 160 -1.78 -13.25 22.37
CA GLY A 160 -2.98 -13.17 21.54
C GLY A 160 -2.72 -13.70 20.14
N THR A 161 -3.79 -13.99 19.39
CA THR A 161 -3.67 -14.41 17.98
C THR A 161 -4.17 -13.30 17.07
N TYR A 162 -3.28 -12.50 16.47
CA TYR A 162 -3.71 -11.60 15.39
C TYR A 162 -4.20 -12.45 14.22
N THR A 163 -5.48 -12.26 13.90
CA THR A 163 -6.21 -12.87 12.78
C THR A 163 -5.85 -12.23 11.44
N GLY A 164 -5.19 -11.08 11.44
CA GLY A 164 -4.90 -10.27 10.27
C GLY A 164 -6.02 -9.32 9.87
N ASN A 165 -7.20 -9.40 10.51
CA ASN A 165 -8.36 -8.56 10.20
C ASN A 165 -8.47 -7.32 11.11
N GLU A 166 -7.49 -7.11 12.00
CA GLU A 166 -7.55 -6.07 13.03
C GLU A 166 -7.58 -4.64 12.47
N CYS A 167 -7.10 -4.45 11.24
CA CYS A 167 -7.16 -3.19 10.50
C CYS A 167 -8.25 -3.20 9.40
N GLY A 168 -9.15 -4.18 9.41
CA GLY A 168 -10.23 -4.35 8.45
C GLY A 168 -10.13 -5.66 7.65
N VAL A 169 -11.29 -6.29 7.39
CA VAL A 169 -11.39 -7.50 6.55
C VAL A 169 -11.10 -7.22 5.07
N SER A 170 -11.37 -5.97 4.66
CA SER A 170 -11.27 -5.42 3.31
C SER A 170 -10.42 -4.14 3.33
N PRO A 171 -9.83 -3.73 2.19
CA PRO A 171 -9.13 -2.46 2.09
C PRO A 171 -10.07 -1.27 2.35
N PRO A 172 -9.53 -0.06 2.60
CA PRO A 172 -10.34 1.16 2.76
C PRO A 172 -11.25 1.39 1.56
N THR A 173 -12.50 1.80 1.82
CA THR A 173 -13.51 2.08 0.78
C THR A 173 -14.17 3.45 0.97
N GLY A 174 -14.83 3.94 -0.08
CA GLY A 174 -15.65 5.16 -0.02
C GLY A 174 -14.81 6.44 0.09
N ASN A 175 -15.18 7.35 0.99
CA ASN A 175 -14.49 8.65 1.14
C ASN A 175 -13.01 8.53 1.54
N ASP A 176 -12.60 7.37 2.07
CA ASP A 176 -11.20 7.11 2.39
C ASP A 176 -10.38 6.66 1.18
N GLU A 177 -11.00 6.36 0.03
CA GLU A 177 -10.27 6.10 -1.22
C GLU A 177 -9.72 7.37 -1.86
N ASP A 178 -10.36 8.52 -1.59
CA ASP A 178 -9.90 9.83 -2.06
C ASP A 178 -8.62 10.21 -1.30
N GLN A 179 -7.51 10.31 -2.04
CA GLN A 179 -6.21 10.60 -1.45
C GLN A 179 -6.19 11.96 -0.73
N SER A 180 -6.90 12.96 -1.23
CA SER A 180 -6.94 14.29 -0.62
C SER A 180 -7.62 14.25 0.75
N VAL A 181 -8.75 13.52 0.85
CA VAL A 181 -9.48 13.33 2.11
C VAL A 181 -8.68 12.46 3.07
N SER A 182 -8.03 11.40 2.57
CA SER A 182 -7.17 10.51 3.35
C SER A 182 -5.98 11.25 3.97
N TRP A 183 -5.39 12.20 3.24
CA TRP A 183 -4.29 13.03 3.73
C TRP A 183 -4.74 14.13 4.69
N PHE A 184 -5.95 14.65 4.51
CA PHE A 184 -6.51 15.70 5.37
C PHE A 184 -6.94 15.17 6.74
N LYS A 185 -7.49 13.96 6.79
CA LYS A 185 -7.89 13.27 8.04
C LYS A 185 -6.68 12.86 8.89
#